data_AF-A0A5J4P493-F1
#
_entry.id   AF-A0A5J4P493-F1
#
_cell.length_a   1.000
_cell.length_b   1.000
_cell.length_c   1.000
_cell.angle_alpha   90.00
_cell.angle_beta   90.00
_cell.angle_gamma   90.00
#
_symmetry.space_group_name_H-M   'P 1'
#
loop_
_entity.id
_entity.type
_entity.pdbx_description
1 polymer ?
#
loop_
_entity_poly.entity_id
_entity_poly.type
_entity_poly.pdbx_seq_one_letter_code
_entity_poly.pdbx_strand_id
1 'polypeptide(L)'
;GTASEQVIEVLERMPEELLNRVEEVTLDMADSMHKIVCRCFPKAIRVIDRFHVQKLTYDALQEMRIAHRWDAINEETQAKEQAKLAGEKYIPQQLDNGDSPKQLLARSRYLLFKSADKWTDKQKQRAKILFEQYPDIEKGYSLTHSLRMIFSKNTIKDAAKLSLAKWYNQV
;
A
#
# COMPACT_ATOMS: atom_id res chain seq x y z
N GLY A 1 19.17 -12.71 -1.77
CA GLY A 1 19.05 -12.08 -0.44
C GLY A 1 20.41 -12.03 0.19
N THR A 2 20.67 -11.03 1.04
CA THR A 2 21.89 -10.96 1.85
C THR A 2 21.99 -12.19 2.74
N ALA A 3 23.13 -12.88 2.75
CA ALA A 3 23.36 -13.98 3.68
C ALA A 3 23.46 -13.41 5.09
N SER A 4 22.41 -13.59 5.91
CA SER A 4 22.36 -13.10 7.30
C SER A 4 23.60 -13.52 8.08
N GLU A 5 24.12 -14.72 7.83
CA GLU A 5 25.32 -15.27 8.45
C GLU A 5 26.57 -14.41 8.22
N GLN A 6 26.75 -13.85 7.00
CA GLN A 6 27.92 -13.00 6.72
C GLN A 6 27.86 -11.70 7.52
N VAL A 7 26.66 -11.13 7.70
CA VAL A 7 26.48 -9.92 8.48
C VAL A 7 26.67 -10.20 9.97
N ILE A 8 26.12 -11.32 10.46
CA ILE A 8 26.30 -11.78 11.83
C ILE A 8 27.79 -11.96 12.14
N GLU A 9 28.54 -12.65 11.29
CA GLU A 9 29.97 -12.90 11.49
C GLU A 9 30.77 -11.60 11.61
N VAL A 10 30.42 -10.58 10.82
CA VAL A 10 31.07 -9.27 10.90
C VAL A 10 30.71 -8.55 12.20
N LEU A 11 29.43 -8.57 12.60
CA LEU A 11 28.97 -7.89 13.82
C LEU A 11 29.48 -8.56 15.09
N GLU A 12 29.60 -9.89 15.12
CA GLU A 12 30.14 -10.65 16.26
C GLU A 12 31.63 -10.42 16.51
N ARG A 13 32.37 -9.84 15.54
CA ARG A 13 33.75 -9.39 15.76
C ARG A 13 33.83 -8.11 16.60
N MET A 14 32.73 -7.38 16.77
CA MET A 14 32.68 -6.20 17.62
C MET A 14 32.58 -6.58 19.11
N PRO A 15 33.14 -5.79 20.03
CA PRO A 15 32.94 -5.99 21.46
C PRO A 15 31.46 -6.01 21.83
N GLU A 16 31.05 -7.00 22.62
CA GLU A 16 29.65 -7.17 23.06
C GLU A 16 29.11 -5.92 23.76
N GLU A 17 29.96 -5.20 24.49
CA GLU A 17 29.62 -3.92 25.13
C GLU A 17 29.10 -2.88 24.13
N LEU A 18 29.67 -2.81 22.92
CA LEU A 18 29.21 -1.87 21.89
C LEU A 18 27.87 -2.30 21.29
N LEU A 19 27.69 -3.61 21.07
CA LEU A 19 26.43 -4.16 20.57
C LEU A 19 25.29 -3.93 21.59
N ASN A 20 25.58 -4.14 22.87
CA ASN A 20 24.66 -3.93 23.97
C ASN A 20 24.30 -2.46 24.24
N ARG A 21 25.04 -1.50 23.66
CA ARG A 21 24.71 -0.06 23.72
C ARG A 21 23.62 0.34 22.73
N VAL A 22 23.26 -0.53 21.79
CA VAL A 22 22.17 -0.24 20.84
C VAL A 22 20.84 -0.33 21.58
N GLU A 23 20.13 0.79 21.66
CA GLU A 23 18.85 0.89 22.37
C GLU A 23 17.66 0.45 21.51
N GLU A 24 17.68 0.75 20.21
CA GLU A 24 16.58 0.47 19.29
C GLU A 24 17.10 0.10 17.90
N VAL A 25 16.46 -0.88 17.27
CA VAL A 25 16.68 -1.26 15.87
C VAL A 25 15.35 -1.29 15.12
N THR A 26 15.30 -0.52 14.03
CA THR A 26 14.17 -0.46 13.11
C THR A 26 14.32 -1.50 11.99
N LEU A 27 13.29 -2.31 11.76
CA LEU A 27 13.30 -3.49 10.90
C LEU A 27 12.37 -3.35 9.69
N ASP A 28 12.78 -3.89 8.55
CA ASP A 28 12.04 -3.92 7.27
C ASP A 28 11.09 -5.13 7.11
N MET A 29 10.84 -5.86 8.20
CA MET A 29 10.10 -7.13 8.27
C MET A 29 10.77 -8.32 7.57
N ALA A 30 12.01 -8.20 7.07
CA ALA A 30 12.71 -9.32 6.45
C ALA A 30 13.27 -10.30 7.49
N ASP A 31 13.08 -11.61 7.26
CA ASP A 31 13.58 -12.67 8.14
C ASP A 31 15.09 -12.61 8.35
N SER A 32 15.86 -12.23 7.33
CA SER A 32 17.30 -12.06 7.43
C SER A 32 17.68 -10.99 8.45
N MET A 33 16.99 -9.84 8.43
CA MET A 33 17.24 -8.75 9.38
C MET A 33 16.77 -9.12 10.78
N HIS A 34 15.64 -9.82 10.89
CA HIS A 34 15.16 -10.35 12.16
C HIS A 34 16.21 -11.27 12.82
N LYS A 35 16.81 -12.19 12.06
CA LYS A 35 17.87 -13.09 12.55
C LYS A 35 19.10 -12.32 13.02
N ILE A 36 19.59 -11.37 12.21
CA ILE A 36 20.75 -10.53 12.57
C ILE A 36 20.49 -9.81 13.89
N VAL A 37 19.34 -9.16 14.03
CA VAL A 37 19.06 -8.32 15.20
C VAL A 37 18.81 -9.13 16.47
N CYS A 38 18.14 -10.27 16.36
CA CYS A 38 17.97 -11.17 17.52
C CYS A 38 19.31 -11.72 18.03
N ARG A 39 20.28 -11.94 17.14
CA ARG A 39 21.57 -12.50 17.50
C ARG A 39 22.56 -11.45 17.98
N CYS A 40 22.68 -10.34 17.25
CA CYS A 40 23.72 -9.34 17.52
C CYS A 40 23.26 -8.22 18.46
N PHE A 41 21.96 -7.94 18.59
CA PHE A 41 21.45 -6.82 19.41
C PHE A 41 20.35 -7.28 20.38
N PRO A 42 20.61 -8.24 21.27
CA PRO A 42 19.58 -8.87 22.10
C PRO A 42 18.91 -7.91 23.10
N LYS A 43 19.58 -6.82 23.47
CA LYS A 43 19.07 -5.79 24.40
C LYS A 43 18.31 -4.66 23.70
N ALA A 44 18.41 -4.56 22.36
CA ALA A 44 17.76 -3.49 21.62
C ALA A 44 16.25 -3.72 21.50
N ILE A 45 15.48 -2.65 21.59
CA ILE A 45 14.07 -2.64 21.26
C ILE A 45 13.95 -2.83 19.74
N ARG A 46 13.12 -3.78 19.32
CA ARG A 46 12.87 -4.06 17.90
C ARG A 46 11.60 -3.34 17.47
N VAL A 47 11.71 -2.46 16.50
CA VAL A 47 10.59 -1.68 15.96
C VAL A 47 10.42 -2.00 14.49
N ILE A 48 9.19 -2.26 14.04
CA ILE A 48 8.92 -2.40 12.61
C ILE A 48 8.86 -1.00 11.99
N ASP A 49 9.57 -0.81 10.88
CA ASP A 49 9.53 0.44 10.14
C ASP A 49 8.11 0.70 9.60
N ARG A 50 7.55 1.85 9.98
CA ARG A 50 6.23 2.31 9.51
C ARG A 50 6.11 2.34 7.99
N PHE A 51 7.19 2.65 7.26
CA PHE A 51 7.13 2.77 5.81
C PHE A 51 6.90 1.41 5.16
N HIS A 52 7.43 0.34 5.75
CA HIS A 52 7.19 -1.03 5.29
C HIS A 52 5.73 -1.44 5.53
N VAL A 53 5.16 -1.12 6.69
CA VAL A 53 3.74 -1.39 6.98
C VAL A 53 2.83 -0.61 6.02
N GLN A 54 3.11 0.68 5.81
CA GLN A 54 2.35 1.51 4.87
C GLN A 54 2.44 0.97 3.44
N LYS A 55 3.63 0.57 3.01
CA LYS A 55 3.84 -0.02 1.69
C LYS A 55 2.93 -1.24 1.48
N LEU A 56 2.83 -2.14 2.45
CA LEU A 56 1.93 -3.31 2.37
C LEU A 56 0.47 -2.91 2.13
N THR A 57 -0.03 -1.90 2.86
CA THR A 57 -1.42 -1.43 2.65
C THR A 57 -1.63 -0.76 1.29
N TYR A 58 -0.64 0.00 0.82
CA TYR A 58 -0.71 0.59 -0.51
C TYR A 58 -0.66 -0.48 -1.61
N ASP A 59 0.22 -1.48 -1.48
CA ASP A 59 0.35 -2.56 -2.45
C ASP A 59 -0.97 -3.34 -2.56
N ALA A 60 -1.60 -3.68 -1.43
CA ALA A 60 -2.93 -4.31 -1.40
C ALA A 60 -4.00 -3.45 -2.10
N LEU A 61 -4.04 -2.14 -1.84
CA LEU A 61 -4.96 -1.22 -2.54
C LEU A 61 -4.69 -1.16 -4.05
N GLN A 62 -3.43 -1.21 -4.46
CA GLN A 62 -3.06 -1.23 -5.87
C GLN A 62 -3.43 -2.56 -6.54
N GLU A 63 -3.30 -3.68 -5.84
CA GLU A 63 -3.73 -4.99 -6.31
C GLU A 63 -5.22 -5.02 -6.59
N MET A 64 -6.06 -4.50 -5.68
CA MET A 64 -7.51 -4.34 -5.91
C MET A 64 -7.79 -3.53 -7.19
N ARG A 65 -7.13 -2.38 -7.34
CA ARG A 65 -7.27 -1.53 -8.55
C ARG A 65 -6.81 -2.25 -9.82
N ILE A 66 -5.75 -3.08 -9.74
CA ILE A 66 -5.23 -3.84 -10.88
C ILE A 66 -6.20 -4.96 -11.26
N ALA A 67 -6.81 -5.65 -10.29
CA ALA A 67 -7.84 -6.65 -10.53
C ALA A 67 -9.02 -6.07 -11.30
N HIS A 68 -9.63 -4.99 -10.78
CA HIS A 68 -10.71 -4.27 -11.47
C HIS A 68 -10.29 -3.80 -12.88
N ARG A 69 -9.01 -3.45 -13.07
CA ARG A 69 -8.53 -3.01 -14.38
C ARG A 69 -8.46 -4.16 -15.37
N TRP A 70 -8.12 -5.36 -14.91
CA TRP A 70 -8.19 -6.56 -15.76
C TRP A 70 -9.62 -6.86 -16.14
N ASP A 71 -10.57 -6.76 -15.21
CA ASP A 71 -11.99 -6.96 -15.50
C ASP A 71 -12.50 -5.97 -16.56
N ALA A 72 -12.20 -4.68 -16.39
CA ALA A 72 -12.56 -3.65 -17.38
C ALA A 72 -11.92 -3.86 -18.77
N ILE A 73 -10.72 -4.48 -18.85
CA ILE A 73 -10.08 -4.84 -20.12
C ILE A 73 -10.79 -6.05 -20.76
N ASN A 74 -11.18 -7.03 -19.94
CA ASN A 74 -11.88 -8.22 -20.40
C ASN A 74 -13.28 -7.86 -20.92
N GLU A 75 -14.04 -7.04 -20.20
CA GLU A 75 -15.35 -6.53 -20.62
C GLU A 75 -15.26 -5.78 -21.94
N GLU A 76 -14.27 -4.91 -22.11
CA GLU A 76 -14.06 -4.18 -23.37
C GLU A 76 -13.73 -5.14 -24.53
N THR A 77 -12.98 -6.21 -24.26
CA THR A 77 -12.62 -7.22 -25.26
C THR A 77 -13.86 -8.00 -25.68
N GLN A 78 -14.69 -8.44 -24.72
CA GLN A 78 -15.95 -9.13 -24.98
C GLN A 78 -16.92 -8.23 -25.78
N ALA A 79 -17.04 -6.95 -25.42
CA ALA A 79 -17.92 -6.02 -26.13
C ALA A 79 -17.47 -5.79 -27.59
N LYS A 80 -16.15 -5.77 -27.86
CA LYS A 80 -15.61 -5.72 -29.23
C LYS A 80 -15.92 -6.97 -30.02
N GLU A 81 -15.77 -8.14 -29.40
CA GLU A 81 -16.08 -9.42 -30.03
C GLU A 81 -17.56 -9.53 -30.36
N GLN A 82 -18.44 -9.15 -29.44
CA GLN A 82 -19.89 -9.12 -29.65
C GLN A 82 -20.28 -8.17 -30.78
N ALA A 83 -19.76 -6.95 -30.81
CA ALA A 83 -20.02 -6.01 -31.90
C ALA A 83 -19.56 -6.59 -33.25
N LYS A 84 -18.39 -7.23 -33.29
CA LYS A 84 -17.87 -7.89 -34.50
C LYS A 84 -18.79 -9.03 -34.95
N LEU A 85 -19.29 -9.86 -34.02
CA LEU A 85 -20.22 -10.95 -34.32
C LEU A 85 -21.58 -10.44 -34.82
N ALA A 86 -22.05 -9.31 -34.29
CA ALA A 86 -23.27 -8.64 -34.73
C ALA A 86 -23.09 -7.87 -36.06
N GLY A 87 -21.86 -7.73 -36.57
CA GLY A 87 -21.56 -6.89 -37.74
C GLY A 87 -21.64 -5.38 -37.44
N GLU A 88 -21.67 -5.01 -36.16
CA GLU A 88 -21.76 -3.62 -35.70
C GLU A 88 -20.39 -3.03 -35.38
N LYS A 89 -20.30 -1.70 -35.40
CA LYS A 89 -19.09 -0.99 -34.98
C LYS A 89 -19.08 -0.86 -33.46
N TYR A 90 -18.03 -1.35 -32.81
CA TYR A 90 -17.82 -1.13 -31.37
C TYR A 90 -17.72 0.36 -31.03
N ILE A 91 -18.52 0.81 -30.05
CA ILE A 91 -18.49 2.16 -29.49
C ILE A 91 -17.92 2.09 -28.07
N PRO A 92 -16.75 2.67 -27.78
CA PRO A 92 -16.17 2.66 -26.45
C PRO A 92 -17.02 3.43 -25.43
N GLN A 93 -17.22 2.83 -24.24
CA GLN A 93 -17.79 3.56 -23.11
C GLN A 93 -16.85 4.69 -22.68
N GLN A 94 -17.41 5.89 -22.51
CA GLN A 94 -16.73 7.06 -21.97
C GLN A 94 -17.43 7.50 -20.68
N LEU A 95 -16.62 7.86 -19.69
CA LEU A 95 -17.08 8.40 -18.42
C LEU A 95 -17.10 9.93 -18.48
N ASP A 96 -17.71 10.58 -17.49
CA ASP A 96 -17.86 12.05 -17.43
C ASP A 96 -16.56 12.83 -17.54
N ASN A 97 -15.42 12.21 -17.20
CA ASN A 97 -14.09 12.81 -17.31
C ASN A 97 -13.38 12.47 -18.64
N GLY A 98 -14.06 11.82 -19.58
CA GLY A 98 -13.54 11.36 -20.87
C GLY A 98 -12.65 10.12 -20.81
N ASP A 99 -12.42 9.52 -19.63
CA ASP A 99 -11.71 8.26 -19.52
C ASP A 99 -12.65 7.09 -19.89
N SER A 100 -12.09 6.02 -20.47
CA SER A 100 -12.73 4.68 -20.43
C SER A 100 -12.54 4.03 -19.04
N PRO A 101 -13.34 3.02 -18.66
CA PRO A 101 -13.21 2.35 -17.36
C PRO A 101 -11.78 1.86 -17.04
N LYS A 102 -11.11 1.21 -18.01
CA LYS A 102 -9.69 0.78 -17.85
C LYS A 102 -8.70 1.95 -17.70
N GLN A 103 -8.99 3.11 -18.32
CA GLN A 103 -8.16 4.32 -18.20
C GLN A 103 -8.38 5.01 -16.86
N LEU A 104 -9.62 5.06 -16.37
CA LEU A 104 -9.95 5.53 -15.03
C LEU A 104 -9.09 4.79 -14.01
N LEU A 105 -9.14 3.45 -14.03
CA LEU A 105 -8.36 2.61 -13.12
C LEU A 105 -6.85 2.81 -13.30
N ALA A 106 -6.33 2.88 -14.53
CA ALA A 106 -4.90 3.11 -14.77
C ALA A 106 -4.41 4.47 -14.22
N ARG A 107 -5.17 5.54 -14.49
CA ARG A 107 -4.80 6.92 -14.13
C ARG A 107 -5.05 7.25 -12.66
N SER A 108 -5.84 6.43 -11.97
CA SER A 108 -6.10 6.56 -10.53
C SER A 108 -4.98 6.03 -9.62
N ARG A 109 -3.93 5.39 -10.16
CA ARG A 109 -2.81 4.89 -9.32
C ARG A 109 -2.28 5.94 -8.34
N TYR A 110 -1.91 7.12 -8.84
CA TYR A 110 -1.23 8.13 -8.03
C TYR A 110 -2.14 8.87 -7.05
N LEU A 111 -3.44 9.02 -7.34
CA LEU A 111 -4.34 9.69 -6.39
C LEU A 111 -4.55 8.83 -5.13
N LEU A 112 -4.54 7.49 -5.28
CA LEU A 112 -4.69 6.55 -4.18
C LEU A 112 -3.48 6.53 -3.21
N PHE A 113 -2.33 7.06 -3.61
CA PHE A 113 -1.16 7.25 -2.74
C PHE A 113 -1.16 8.57 -1.96
N LYS A 114 -2.10 9.48 -2.28
CA LYS A 114 -2.12 10.85 -1.74
C LYS A 114 -3.32 11.03 -0.83
N SER A 115 -3.17 11.91 0.15
CA SER A 115 -4.29 12.45 0.91
C SER A 115 -5.18 13.31 0.02
N ALA A 116 -6.48 13.28 0.27
CA ALA A 116 -7.47 13.97 -0.55
C ALA A 116 -7.23 15.50 -0.64
N ASP A 117 -6.68 16.11 0.40
CA ASP A 117 -6.28 17.53 0.43
C ASP A 117 -5.15 17.88 -0.55
N LYS A 118 -4.41 16.87 -1.03
CA LYS A 118 -3.31 17.01 -1.99
C LYS A 118 -3.70 16.66 -3.42
N TRP A 119 -4.98 16.37 -3.67
CA TRP A 119 -5.47 16.10 -5.01
C TRP A 119 -5.64 17.39 -5.82
N THR A 120 -5.19 17.34 -7.08
CA THR A 120 -5.57 18.36 -8.07
C THR A 120 -7.05 18.21 -8.42
N ASP A 121 -7.67 19.23 -9.03
CA ASP A 121 -9.10 19.15 -9.35
C ASP A 121 -9.41 18.03 -10.35
N LYS A 122 -8.50 17.75 -11.29
CA LYS A 122 -8.58 16.58 -12.17
C LYS A 122 -8.52 15.26 -11.40
N GLN A 123 -7.77 15.19 -10.30
CA GLN A 123 -7.72 14.02 -9.44
C GLN A 123 -8.98 13.89 -8.59
N LYS A 124 -9.55 14.99 -8.08
CA LYS A 124 -10.82 14.97 -7.34
C LYS A 124 -11.98 14.49 -8.22
N GLN A 125 -12.10 15.01 -9.44
CA GLN A 125 -13.12 14.56 -10.40
C GLN A 125 -12.96 13.06 -10.69
N ARG A 126 -11.72 12.60 -10.89
CA ARG A 126 -11.43 11.18 -11.13
C ARG A 126 -11.73 10.31 -9.91
N ALA A 127 -11.38 10.76 -8.71
CA ALA A 127 -11.64 10.05 -7.46
C ALA A 127 -13.15 9.89 -7.22
N LYS A 128 -13.96 10.92 -7.51
CA LYS A 128 -15.41 10.85 -7.44
C LYS A 128 -15.96 9.70 -8.29
N ILE A 129 -15.64 9.68 -9.57
CA ILE A 129 -16.10 8.63 -10.50
C ILE A 129 -15.57 7.26 -10.07
N LEU A 130 -14.30 7.18 -9.64
CA LEU A 130 -13.68 5.95 -9.17
C LEU A 130 -14.41 5.36 -7.96
N PHE A 131 -14.71 6.17 -6.95
CA PHE A 131 -15.33 5.69 -5.72
C PHE A 131 -16.82 5.40 -5.88
N GLU A 132 -17.51 6.12 -6.77
CA GLU A 132 -18.88 5.81 -7.17
C GLU A 132 -18.98 4.45 -7.88
N GLN A 133 -18.03 4.12 -8.77
CA GLN A 133 -18.03 2.85 -9.50
C GLN A 133 -17.40 1.69 -8.73
N TYR A 134 -16.41 1.97 -7.86
CA TYR A 134 -15.64 0.96 -7.12
C TYR A 134 -15.61 1.31 -5.62
N PRO A 135 -16.73 1.10 -4.89
CA PRO A 135 -16.82 1.45 -3.46
C PRO A 135 -15.85 0.66 -2.57
N ASP A 136 -15.43 -0.52 -3.01
CA ASP A 136 -14.42 -1.32 -2.34
C ASP A 136 -13.03 -0.67 -2.41
N ILE A 137 -12.68 -0.03 -3.53
CA ILE A 137 -11.46 0.80 -3.66
C ILE A 137 -11.55 2.01 -2.72
N GLU A 138 -12.71 2.64 -2.57
CA GLU A 138 -12.90 3.74 -1.60
C GLU A 138 -12.67 3.27 -0.15
N LYS A 139 -13.22 2.11 0.20
CA LYS A 139 -12.97 1.49 1.51
C LYS A 139 -11.49 1.20 1.72
N GLY A 140 -10.83 0.58 0.74
CA GLY A 140 -9.39 0.29 0.79
C GLY A 140 -8.53 1.56 0.90
N TYR A 141 -8.90 2.62 0.17
CA TYR A 141 -8.27 3.93 0.27
C TYR A 141 -8.43 4.52 1.67
N SER A 142 -9.63 4.47 2.25
CA SER A 142 -9.93 5.00 3.58
C SER A 142 -9.15 4.27 4.67
N LEU A 143 -9.04 2.94 4.60
CA LEU A 143 -8.23 2.13 5.51
C LEU A 143 -6.73 2.48 5.38
N THR A 144 -6.21 2.54 4.16
CA THR A 144 -4.81 2.87 3.90
C THR A 144 -4.46 4.29 4.39
N HIS A 145 -5.34 5.25 4.10
CA HIS A 145 -5.17 6.64 4.50
C HIS A 145 -5.25 6.81 6.02
N SER A 146 -6.22 6.18 6.68
CA SER A 146 -6.36 6.27 8.15
C SER A 146 -5.14 5.68 8.87
N LEU A 147 -4.57 4.57 8.39
CA LEU A 147 -3.31 4.03 8.91
C LEU A 147 -2.17 5.05 8.80
N ARG A 148 -2.04 5.72 7.65
CA ARG A 148 -1.06 6.81 7.48
C ARG A 148 -1.27 7.95 8.46
N MET A 149 -2.52 8.31 8.76
CA MET A 149 -2.83 9.34 9.73
C MET A 149 -2.43 8.92 11.15
N ILE A 150 -2.56 7.64 11.52
CA ILE A 150 -2.08 7.12 12.81
C ILE A 150 -0.55 7.30 12.91
N PHE A 151 0.20 6.87 11.90
CA PHE A 151 1.67 6.99 11.91
C PHE A 151 2.21 8.42 11.77
N SER A 152 1.39 9.36 11.32
CA SER A 152 1.76 10.77 11.16
C SER A 152 1.44 11.61 12.40
N LYS A 153 0.62 11.09 13.32
CA LYS A 153 0.30 11.74 14.59
C LYS A 153 1.41 11.47 15.60
N ASN A 154 2.12 12.52 16.03
CA ASN A 154 3.11 12.43 17.10
C ASN A 154 2.38 12.30 18.46
N THR A 155 1.98 11.09 18.81
CA THR A 155 1.20 10.76 20.00
C THR A 155 1.95 9.81 20.91
N ILE A 156 1.56 9.76 22.19
CA ILE A 156 2.14 8.82 23.15
C ILE A 156 1.85 7.36 22.75
N LYS A 157 2.76 6.45 23.11
CA LYS A 157 2.76 5.05 22.66
C LYS A 157 1.43 4.31 22.89
N ASP A 158 0.79 4.51 24.04
CA ASP A 158 -0.46 3.79 24.36
C ASP A 158 -1.66 4.31 23.58
N ALA A 159 -1.73 5.61 23.31
CA ALA A 159 -2.75 6.19 22.43
C ALA A 159 -2.58 5.71 20.98
N ALA A 160 -1.33 5.59 20.51
CA ALA A 160 -1.02 5.04 19.18
C ALA A 160 -1.41 3.55 19.08
N LYS A 161 -1.09 2.74 20.09
CA LYS A 161 -1.51 1.32 20.16
C LYS A 161 -3.03 1.17 20.11
N LEU A 162 -3.77 1.97 20.88
CA LEU A 162 -5.23 1.94 20.86
C LEU A 162 -5.79 2.32 19.48
N SER A 163 -5.20 3.32 18.83
CA SER A 163 -5.62 3.74 17.48
C SER A 163 -5.36 2.65 16.44
N LEU A 164 -4.20 1.98 16.50
CA LEU A 164 -3.88 0.83 15.65
C LEU A 164 -4.82 -0.35 15.88
N ALA A 165 -5.16 -0.66 17.14
CA ALA A 165 -6.10 -1.73 17.46
C ALA A 165 -7.50 -1.45 16.89
N LYS A 166 -7.98 -0.20 17.03
CA LYS A 166 -9.26 0.22 16.43
C LYS A 166 -9.24 0.14 14.91
N TRP A 167 -8.13 0.53 14.29
CA TRP A 167 -7.95 0.41 12.84
C TRP A 167 -7.97 -1.05 12.39
N TYR A 168 -7.26 -1.93 13.10
CA TYR A 168 -7.20 -3.36 12.77
C TYR A 168 -8.57 -4.04 12.78
N ASN A 169 -9.48 -3.63 13.68
CA ASN A 169 -10.85 -4.15 13.71
C ASN A 169 -11.72 -3.74 12.50
N GLN A 170 -11.26 -2.80 11.66
CA GLN A 170 -11.97 -2.34 10.46
C GLN A 170 -11.48 -3.03 9.18
N VAL A 171 -10.35 -3.73 9.26
CA VAL A 171 -9.73 -4.51 8.18
C VAL A 171 -10.41 -5.86 8.10
#